data_AF-A0A7Z6MQ58-F1
#
_entry.id   AF-A0A7Z6MQ58-F1
#
_cell.length_a   1.000
_cell.length_b   1.000
_cell.length_c   1.000
_cell.angle_alpha   90.00
_cell.angle_beta   90.00
_cell.angle_gamma   90.00
#
_symmetry.space_group_name_H-M   'P 1'
#
loop_
_entity.id
_entity.type
_entity.pdbx_description
1 polymer ?
#
loop_
_entity_poly.entity_id
_entity_poly.type
_entity_poly.pdbx_seq_one_letter_code
_entity_poly.pdbx_strand_id
1 'polypeptide(L)'
;TWQPPGGWLAWHRHELLFGFGVAIIAGFLLTAVQTWTGRPGISGNALALLAGVWLAARLGWLFNLHWPLLAVLELTFPLAVAGVMGWTLWQVRQKRNYPIVLVLALLTVADALSLYGLLRNDPGLQRQAVLTGLWLVAAMMGLIGGRVIPFFTQRGLGRVEAVKPWAWLDLMLLGGSL
;
A
#
# COMPACT_ATOMS: atom_id res chain seq x y z
N THR A 1 -27.36 2.28 -19.40
CA THR A 1 -26.94 2.46 -18.01
C THR A 1 -25.42 2.42 -17.98
N TRP A 2 -24.76 3.47 -17.47
CA TRP A 2 -23.29 3.50 -17.39
C TRP A 2 -22.78 2.39 -16.46
N GLN A 3 -21.67 1.75 -16.82
CA GLN A 3 -20.98 0.75 -16.00
C GLN A 3 -19.47 0.99 -16.07
N PRO A 4 -18.73 0.80 -14.97
CA PRO A 4 -17.28 0.86 -14.98
C PRO A 4 -16.67 -0.33 -15.74
N PRO A 5 -15.40 -0.26 -16.17
CA PRO A 5 -14.71 -1.36 -16.84
C PRO A 5 -14.72 -2.62 -15.97
N GLY A 6 -15.11 -3.76 -16.55
CA GLY A 6 -15.26 -5.04 -15.83
C GLY A 6 -16.54 -5.17 -15.00
N GLY A 7 -17.39 -4.14 -14.94
CA GLY A 7 -18.64 -4.14 -14.19
C GLY A 7 -18.48 -3.78 -12.70
N TRP A 8 -19.60 -3.56 -12.03
CA TRP A 8 -19.65 -3.01 -10.67
C TRP A 8 -18.86 -3.80 -9.63
N LEU A 9 -18.95 -5.13 -9.67
CA LEU A 9 -18.29 -6.00 -8.70
C LEU A 9 -16.76 -6.01 -8.88
N ALA A 10 -16.31 -6.04 -10.13
CA ALA A 10 -14.90 -6.06 -10.47
C ALA A 10 -14.25 -4.71 -10.13
N TRP A 11 -14.92 -3.60 -10.46
CA TRP A 11 -14.51 -2.26 -10.08
C TRP A 11 -14.49 -2.08 -8.56
N HIS A 12 -15.55 -2.45 -7.85
CA HIS A 12 -15.63 -2.32 -6.39
C HIS A 12 -14.47 -3.03 -5.68
N ARG A 13 -14.16 -4.27 -6.08
CA ARG A 13 -13.05 -5.05 -5.50
C ARG A 13 -11.69 -4.39 -5.73
N HIS A 14 -11.47 -3.86 -6.92
CA HIS A 14 -10.23 -3.19 -7.26
C HIS A 14 -10.11 -1.83 -6.55
N GLU A 15 -11.13 -0.99 -6.66
CA GLU A 15 -11.15 0.37 -6.13
C GLU A 15 -11.08 0.41 -4.59
N LEU A 16 -11.75 -0.52 -3.89
CA LEU A 16 -11.70 -0.57 -2.43
C LEU A 16 -10.31 -0.95 -1.91
N LEU A 17 -9.63 -1.90 -2.58
CA LEU A 17 -8.36 -2.43 -2.11
C LEU A 17 -7.17 -1.61 -2.62
N PHE A 18 -7.03 -1.48 -3.95
CA PHE A 18 -5.90 -0.83 -4.60
C PHE A 18 -6.08 0.68 -4.66
N GLY A 19 -7.33 1.16 -4.81
CA GLY A 19 -7.59 2.58 -4.86
C GLY A 19 -7.58 3.25 -3.49
N PHE A 20 -8.51 2.84 -2.63
CA PHE A 20 -8.71 3.41 -1.31
C PHE A 20 -7.72 2.86 -0.27
N GLY A 21 -7.54 1.54 -0.20
CA GLY A 21 -6.65 0.90 0.76
C GLY A 21 -5.19 1.37 0.64
N VAL A 22 -4.65 1.39 -0.59
CA VAL A 22 -3.28 1.87 -0.82
C VAL A 22 -3.14 3.36 -0.52
N ALA A 23 -4.17 4.19 -0.75
CA ALA A 23 -4.12 5.61 -0.39
C ALA A 23 -4.00 5.82 1.12
N ILE A 24 -4.71 5.04 1.93
CA ILE A 24 -4.58 5.04 3.40
C ILE A 24 -3.16 4.64 3.80
N ILE A 25 -2.65 3.54 3.24
CA ILE A 25 -1.30 3.05 3.51
C ILE A 25 -0.27 4.12 3.15
N ALA A 26 -0.39 4.74 1.98
CA ALA A 26 0.51 5.80 1.53
C ALA A 26 0.48 7.00 2.49
N GLY A 27 -0.70 7.50 2.87
CA GLY A 27 -0.83 8.62 3.80
C GLY A 27 -0.18 8.34 5.15
N PHE A 28 -0.38 7.13 5.69
CA PHE A 28 0.29 6.70 6.92
C PHE A 28 1.82 6.66 6.75
N LEU A 29 2.31 6.02 5.69
CA LEU A 29 3.74 5.79 5.48
C LEU A 29 4.52 7.08 5.21
N LEU A 30 3.98 7.98 4.38
CA LEU A 30 4.61 9.27 4.08
C LEU A 30 4.76 10.17 5.31
N THR A 31 3.90 9.98 6.32
CA THR A 31 4.01 10.64 7.61
C THR A 31 4.99 9.90 8.52
N ALA A 32 4.84 8.58 8.65
CA ALA A 32 5.64 7.74 9.55
C ALA A 32 7.13 7.70 9.17
N VAL A 33 7.46 7.78 7.87
CA VAL A 33 8.85 7.74 7.38
C VAL A 33 9.68 8.90 7.92
N GLN A 34 9.07 10.06 8.18
CA GLN A 34 9.75 11.20 8.77
C GLN A 34 10.26 10.87 10.17
N THR A 35 9.41 10.24 10.98
CA THR A 35 9.76 9.81 12.34
C THR A 35 10.81 8.71 12.34
N TRP A 36 10.78 7.80 11.37
CA TRP A 36 11.74 6.70 11.30
C TRP A 36 13.12 7.10 10.80
N THR A 37 13.18 8.07 9.89
CA THR A 37 14.43 8.47 9.22
C THR A 37 15.01 9.76 9.77
N GLY A 38 14.24 10.54 10.54
CA GLY A 38 14.62 11.87 10.99
C GLY A 38 14.78 12.89 9.86
N ARG A 39 14.37 12.54 8.63
CA ARG A 39 14.43 13.41 7.46
C ARG A 39 13.08 14.05 7.20
N PRO A 40 13.04 15.27 6.65
CA PRO A 40 11.81 15.86 6.15
C PRO A 40 11.20 14.93 5.10
N GLY A 41 9.92 14.59 5.26
CA GLY A 41 9.18 13.87 4.24
C GLY A 41 8.74 14.80 3.12
N ILE A 42 8.16 14.22 2.07
CA ILE A 42 7.57 15.01 0.99
C ILE A 42 6.43 15.87 1.54
N SER A 43 6.37 17.13 1.12
CA SER A 43 5.37 18.10 1.57
C SER A 43 5.06 19.12 0.47
N GLY A 44 3.98 19.88 0.64
CA GLY A 44 3.55 20.92 -0.29
C GLY A 44 3.27 20.37 -1.71
N ASN A 45 3.89 21.00 -2.71
CA ASN A 45 3.64 20.71 -4.13
C ASN A 45 3.93 19.25 -4.52
N ALA A 46 4.96 18.62 -3.94
CA ALA A 46 5.29 17.23 -4.24
C ALA A 46 4.19 16.26 -3.76
N LEU A 47 3.62 16.53 -2.58
CA LEU A 47 2.49 15.75 -2.07
C LEU A 47 1.21 16.01 -2.87
N ALA A 48 0.97 17.27 -3.27
CA ALA A 48 -0.15 17.63 -4.13
C ALA A 48 -0.08 16.93 -5.49
N LEU A 49 1.11 16.83 -6.10
CA LEU A 49 1.32 16.10 -7.35
C LEU A 49 0.99 14.61 -7.17
N LEU A 50 1.47 13.99 -6.10
CA LEU A 50 1.21 12.58 -5.81
C LEU A 50 -0.29 12.30 -5.61
N ALA A 51 -0.97 13.17 -4.87
CA ALA A 51 -2.43 13.12 -4.71
C ALA A 51 -3.17 13.36 -6.03
N GLY A 52 -2.66 14.24 -6.88
CA GLY A 52 -3.17 14.49 -8.22
C GLY A 52 -3.08 13.27 -9.13
N VAL A 53 -1.96 12.52 -9.10
CA VAL A 53 -1.81 11.25 -9.82
C VAL A 53 -2.83 10.23 -9.35
N TRP A 54 -3.00 10.09 -8.03
CA TRP A 54 -4.02 9.20 -7.46
C TRP A 54 -5.42 9.59 -7.95
N LEU A 55 -5.77 10.88 -7.87
CA LEU A 55 -7.08 11.37 -8.28
C LEU A 55 -7.32 11.18 -9.79
N ALA A 56 -6.29 11.39 -10.61
CA ALA A 56 -6.36 11.19 -12.06
C ALA A 56 -6.70 9.74 -12.43
N ALA A 57 -6.17 8.75 -11.71
CA ALA A 57 -6.54 7.34 -11.91
C ALA A 57 -8.03 7.10 -11.65
N ARG A 58 -8.58 7.66 -10.56
CA ARG A 58 -10.02 7.56 -10.20
C ARG A 58 -10.92 8.19 -11.24
N LEU A 59 -10.55 9.38 -11.72
CA LEU A 59 -11.25 10.03 -12.83
C LEU A 59 -11.14 9.21 -14.10
N GLY A 60 -10.00 8.55 -14.34
CA GLY A 60 -9.81 7.60 -15.43
C GLY A 60 -10.83 6.46 -15.40
N TRP A 61 -11.05 5.87 -14.22
CA TRP A 61 -12.09 4.85 -14.02
C TRP A 61 -13.51 5.40 -14.23
N LEU A 62 -13.80 6.59 -13.69
CA LEU A 62 -15.12 7.23 -13.80
C LEU A 62 -15.50 7.58 -15.25
N PHE A 63 -14.53 8.01 -16.05
CA PHE A 63 -14.76 8.42 -17.45
C PHE A 63 -14.45 7.31 -18.46
N ASN A 64 -14.18 6.07 -18.02
CA ASN A 64 -13.83 4.94 -18.89
C ASN A 64 -12.66 5.27 -19.84
N LEU A 65 -11.59 5.84 -19.28
CA LEU A 65 -10.40 6.20 -20.03
C LEU A 65 -9.77 4.98 -20.73
N HIS A 66 -9.08 5.22 -21.85
CA HIS A 66 -8.41 4.16 -22.61
C HIS A 66 -7.50 3.30 -21.73
N TRP A 67 -7.63 1.99 -21.85
CA TRP A 67 -6.99 0.98 -21.00
C TRP A 67 -5.49 1.19 -20.72
N PRO A 68 -4.63 1.47 -21.72
CA PRO A 68 -3.20 1.66 -21.46
C PRO A 68 -2.92 2.87 -20.56
N LEU A 69 -3.67 3.96 -20.75
CA LEU A 69 -3.50 5.17 -19.97
C LEU A 69 -4.03 4.98 -18.53
N LEU A 70 -5.15 4.27 -18.38
CA LEU A 70 -5.69 3.89 -17.08
C LEU A 70 -4.69 3.07 -16.27
N ALA A 71 -4.10 2.04 -16.89
CA ALA A 71 -3.12 1.18 -16.22
C ALA A 71 -1.85 1.95 -15.80
N VAL A 72 -1.37 2.87 -16.64
CA VAL A 72 -0.23 3.72 -16.28
C VAL A 72 -0.58 4.61 -15.09
N LEU A 73 -1.73 5.28 -15.10
CA LEU A 73 -2.15 6.16 -13.99
C LEU A 73 -2.30 5.38 -12.69
N GLU A 74 -2.97 4.22 -12.73
CA GLU A 74 -3.22 3.38 -11.56
C GLU A 74 -1.92 2.91 -10.91
N LEU A 75 -0.97 2.38 -11.71
CA LEU A 75 0.28 1.83 -11.19
C LEU A 75 1.30 2.90 -10.80
N THR A 76 1.21 4.12 -11.35
CA THR A 76 2.17 5.19 -11.06
C THR A 76 2.13 5.61 -9.59
N PHE A 77 0.94 5.73 -9.00
CA PHE A 77 0.81 6.15 -7.60
C PHE A 77 1.50 5.19 -6.60
N PRO A 78 1.18 3.88 -6.54
CA PRO A 78 1.84 2.97 -5.61
C PRO A 78 3.33 2.82 -5.89
N LEU A 79 3.77 2.85 -7.16
CA LEU A 79 5.19 2.85 -7.52
C LEU A 79 5.91 4.11 -7.01
N ALA A 80 5.30 5.28 -7.17
CA ALA A 80 5.88 6.53 -6.69
C ALA A 80 6.01 6.53 -5.16
N VAL A 81 4.99 6.05 -4.43
CA VAL A 81 5.04 5.90 -2.97
C VAL A 81 6.16 4.93 -2.57
N ALA A 82 6.24 3.76 -3.21
CA ALA A 82 7.29 2.78 -2.95
C ALA A 82 8.70 3.35 -3.23
N GLY A 83 8.85 4.12 -4.32
CA GLY A 83 10.09 4.80 -4.69
C GLY A 83 10.52 5.86 -3.68
N VAL A 84 9.60 6.74 -3.26
CA VAL A 84 9.86 7.76 -2.24
C VAL A 84 10.28 7.11 -0.91
N MET A 85 9.55 6.07 -0.49
CA MET A 85 9.86 5.31 0.72
C MET A 85 11.23 4.63 0.62
N GLY A 86 11.48 3.90 -0.45
CA GLY A 86 12.75 3.20 -0.70
C GLY A 86 13.94 4.14 -0.74
N TRP A 87 13.81 5.27 -1.43
CA TRP A 87 14.83 6.31 -1.49
C TRP A 87 15.15 6.87 -0.10
N THR A 88 14.12 7.29 0.65
CA THR A 88 14.31 7.91 1.98
C THR A 88 14.96 6.94 2.96
N LEU A 89 14.53 5.67 2.96
CA LEU A 89 15.09 4.61 3.80
C LEU A 89 16.54 4.26 3.42
N TRP A 90 16.86 4.27 2.12
CA TRP A 90 18.20 3.99 1.63
C TRP A 90 19.19 5.07 2.05
N GLN A 91 18.80 6.34 1.98
CA GLN A 91 19.65 7.45 2.38
C GLN A 91 20.10 7.42 3.85
N VAL A 92 19.29 6.83 4.75
CA VAL A 92 19.62 6.65 6.17
C VAL A 92 19.99 5.20 6.53
N ARG A 93 20.07 4.31 5.52
CA ARG A 93 20.36 2.87 5.66
C ARG A 93 19.49 2.16 6.70
N GLN A 94 18.23 2.53 6.81
CA GLN A 94 17.33 1.99 7.82
C GLN A 94 16.75 0.62 7.42
N LYS A 95 17.59 -0.43 7.50
CA LYS A 95 17.28 -1.80 7.04
C LYS A 95 15.98 -2.39 7.60
N ARG A 96 15.60 -2.00 8.82
CA ARG A 96 14.42 -2.51 9.55
C ARG A 96 13.08 -2.18 8.87
N ASN A 97 13.04 -1.20 7.98
CA ASN A 97 11.81 -0.73 7.32
C ASN A 97 11.69 -1.13 5.84
N TYR A 98 12.69 -1.80 5.27
CA TYR A 98 12.61 -2.30 3.89
C TYR A 98 11.48 -3.32 3.65
N PRO A 99 11.07 -4.18 4.60
CA PRO A 99 9.92 -5.06 4.39
C PRO A 99 8.64 -4.31 3.98
N ILE A 100 8.45 -3.09 4.47
CA ILE A 100 7.29 -2.24 4.11
C ILE A 100 7.36 -1.86 2.62
N VAL A 101 8.53 -1.49 2.12
CA VAL A 101 8.74 -1.17 0.70
C VAL A 101 8.52 -2.40 -0.17
N LEU A 102 8.96 -3.57 0.30
CA LEU A 102 8.73 -4.84 -0.39
C LEU A 102 7.23 -5.14 -0.51
N VAL A 103 6.46 -5.03 0.59
CA VAL A 103 5.01 -5.27 0.56
C VAL A 103 4.30 -4.25 -0.34
N LEU A 104 4.72 -2.97 -0.34
CA LEU A 104 4.20 -1.99 -1.31
C LEU A 104 4.48 -2.37 -2.76
N ALA A 105 5.69 -2.83 -3.07
CA ALA A 105 6.03 -3.28 -4.43
C ALA A 105 5.21 -4.50 -4.84
N LEU A 106 5.00 -5.45 -3.92
CA LEU A 106 4.13 -6.60 -4.15
C LEU A 106 2.67 -6.19 -4.33
N LEU A 107 2.19 -5.18 -3.61
CA LEU A 107 0.85 -4.61 -3.81
C LEU A 107 0.70 -4.02 -5.21
N THR A 108 1.71 -3.31 -5.72
CA THR A 108 1.72 -2.84 -7.11
C THR A 108 1.65 -3.98 -8.11
N VAL A 109 2.39 -5.07 -7.87
CA VAL A 109 2.36 -6.26 -8.75
C VAL A 109 0.99 -6.92 -8.71
N ALA A 110 0.39 -7.07 -7.53
CA ALA A 110 -0.96 -7.60 -7.37
C ALA A 110 -1.99 -6.71 -8.09
N ASP A 111 -1.81 -5.39 -8.04
CA ASP A 111 -2.66 -4.44 -8.76
C ASP A 111 -2.54 -4.61 -10.28
N ALA A 112 -1.31 -4.67 -10.79
CA ALA A 112 -1.05 -4.92 -12.21
C ALA A 112 -1.65 -6.25 -12.69
N LEU A 113 -1.59 -7.30 -11.87
CA LEU A 113 -2.24 -8.58 -12.16
C LEU A 113 -3.77 -8.48 -12.16
N SER A 114 -4.35 -7.67 -11.27
CA SER A 114 -5.80 -7.40 -11.26
C SER A 114 -6.23 -6.69 -12.54
N LEU A 115 -5.50 -5.66 -12.96
CA LEU A 115 -5.74 -4.95 -14.23
C LEU A 115 -5.57 -5.88 -15.44
N TYR A 116 -4.56 -6.74 -15.42
CA TYR A 116 -4.34 -7.72 -16.48
C TYR A 116 -5.47 -8.76 -16.57
N GLY A 117 -5.97 -9.25 -15.43
CA GLY A 117 -7.13 -10.14 -15.36
C GLY A 117 -8.39 -9.49 -15.94
N LEU A 118 -8.62 -8.21 -15.64
CA LEU A 118 -9.69 -7.42 -16.25
C LEU A 118 -9.55 -7.31 -17.77
N LEU A 119 -8.35 -6.97 -18.26
CA LEU A 119 -8.08 -6.84 -19.70
C LEU A 119 -8.30 -8.15 -20.46
N ARG A 120 -7.98 -9.29 -19.83
CA ARG A 120 -8.18 -10.63 -20.40
C ARG A 120 -9.59 -11.19 -20.21
N ASN A 121 -10.49 -10.46 -19.54
CA ASN A 121 -11.79 -10.98 -19.08
C ASN A 121 -11.66 -12.29 -18.30
N ASP A 122 -10.60 -12.41 -17.49
CA ASP A 122 -10.35 -13.54 -16.60
C ASP A 122 -10.73 -13.16 -15.15
N PRO A 123 -11.97 -13.47 -14.71
CA PRO A 123 -12.43 -13.15 -13.36
C PRO A 123 -11.71 -13.99 -12.29
N GLY A 124 -11.14 -15.15 -12.66
CA GLY A 124 -10.37 -15.99 -11.75
C GLY A 124 -9.07 -15.32 -11.37
N LEU A 125 -8.32 -14.85 -12.37
CA LEU A 125 -7.07 -14.12 -12.18
C LEU A 125 -7.29 -12.82 -11.41
N GLN A 126 -8.31 -12.04 -11.78
CA GLN A 126 -8.64 -10.80 -11.07
C GLN A 126 -8.94 -11.06 -9.59
N ARG A 127 -9.75 -12.09 -9.30
CA ARG A 127 -10.09 -12.46 -7.92
C ARG A 127 -8.84 -12.87 -7.12
N GLN A 128 -7.97 -13.70 -7.70
CA GLN A 128 -6.74 -14.13 -7.05
C GLN A 128 -5.82 -12.95 -6.76
N ALA A 129 -5.70 -12.01 -7.69
CA ALA A 129 -4.91 -10.80 -7.53
C ALA A 129 -5.42 -9.91 -6.39
N VAL A 130 -6.75 -9.69 -6.31
CA VAL A 130 -7.38 -8.94 -5.22
C VAL A 130 -7.19 -9.65 -3.87
N LEU A 131 -7.39 -10.97 -3.80
CA LEU A 131 -7.17 -11.73 -2.57
C LEU A 131 -5.69 -11.68 -2.13
N THR A 132 -4.76 -11.76 -3.07
CA THR A 132 -3.33 -11.59 -2.80
C THR A 132 -3.06 -10.19 -2.22
N GLY A 133 -3.65 -9.15 -2.80
CA GLY A 133 -3.54 -7.80 -2.27
C GLY A 133 -4.14 -7.68 -0.85
N LEU A 134 -5.26 -8.35 -0.57
CA LEU A 134 -5.87 -8.35 0.76
C LEU A 134 -4.93 -8.97 1.82
N TRP A 135 -4.30 -10.10 1.49
CA TRP A 135 -3.30 -10.73 2.35
C TRP A 135 -2.07 -9.84 2.54
N LEU A 136 -1.60 -9.14 1.50
CA LEU A 136 -0.51 -8.17 1.61
C LEU A 136 -0.87 -6.97 2.50
N VAL A 137 -2.10 -6.47 2.44
CA VAL A 137 -2.59 -5.43 3.35
C VAL A 137 -2.63 -5.96 4.78
N ALA A 138 -3.13 -7.17 5.01
CA ALA A 138 -3.12 -7.80 6.33
C ALA A 138 -1.68 -7.96 6.88
N ALA A 139 -0.75 -8.41 6.03
CA ALA A 139 0.68 -8.48 6.37
C ALA A 139 1.26 -7.10 6.71
N MET A 140 0.92 -6.06 5.94
CA MET A 140 1.32 -4.67 6.23
C MET A 140 0.80 -4.22 7.60
N MET A 141 -0.48 -4.48 7.89
CA MET A 141 -1.09 -4.18 9.19
C MET A 141 -0.40 -4.92 10.32
N GLY A 142 -0.03 -6.19 10.14
CA GLY A 142 0.75 -6.94 11.12
C GLY A 142 2.14 -6.35 11.36
N LEU A 143 2.88 -6.06 10.29
CA LEU A 143 4.23 -5.49 10.35
C LEU A 143 4.28 -4.13 11.06
N ILE A 144 3.30 -3.26 10.77
CA ILE A 144 3.20 -1.93 11.37
C ILE A 144 2.58 -2.03 12.77
N GLY A 145 1.49 -2.76 12.92
CA GLY A 145 0.73 -2.93 14.16
C GLY A 145 1.57 -3.55 15.28
N GLY A 146 2.40 -4.56 14.97
CA GLY A 146 3.34 -5.15 15.91
C GLY A 146 4.39 -4.19 16.46
N ARG A 147 4.57 -3.01 15.85
CA ARG A 147 5.47 -1.96 16.34
C ARG A 147 4.71 -0.79 16.96
N VAL A 148 3.59 -0.40 16.35
CA VAL A 148 2.80 0.76 16.74
C VAL A 148 1.99 0.49 18.01
N ILE A 149 1.37 -0.69 18.14
CA ILE A 149 0.57 -1.03 19.32
C ILE A 149 1.45 -1.08 20.57
N PRO A 150 2.58 -1.82 20.61
CA PRO A 150 3.45 -1.82 21.79
C PRO A 150 4.02 -0.45 22.12
N PHE A 151 4.30 0.38 21.11
CA PHE A 151 4.76 1.76 21.31
C PHE A 151 3.73 2.61 22.05
N PHE A 152 2.46 2.57 21.64
CA PHE A 152 1.39 3.29 22.33
C PHE A 152 1.09 2.71 23.71
N THR A 153 1.09 1.37 23.86
CA THR A 153 0.93 0.72 25.17
C THR A 153 2.04 1.13 26.14
N GLN A 154 3.30 1.15 25.68
CA GLN A 154 4.43 1.57 26.50
C GLN A 154 4.27 3.03 26.98
N ARG A 155 3.93 3.94 26.06
CA ARG A 155 3.72 5.36 26.40
C ARG A 155 2.53 5.56 27.34
N GLY A 156 1.44 4.84 27.13
CA GLY A 156 0.26 4.89 28.00
C GLY A 156 0.54 4.39 29.42
N LEU A 157 1.47 3.44 29.59
CA LEU A 157 1.91 2.91 30.88
C LEU A 157 3.05 3.70 31.54
N GLY A 158 3.53 4.79 30.91
CA GLY A 158 4.64 5.59 31.43
C GLY A 158 5.97 4.84 31.54
N ARG A 159 6.16 3.75 30.80
CA ARG A 159 7.39 2.94 30.86
C ARG A 159 8.48 3.51 29.96
N VAL A 160 9.69 3.65 30.51
CA VAL A 160 10.86 4.17 29.77
C VAL A 160 11.41 3.11 28.81
N GLU A 161 11.34 1.84 29.18
CA GLU A 161 11.83 0.71 28.37
C GLU A 161 10.70 -0.07 27.71
N ALA A 162 10.92 -0.46 26.45
CA ALA A 162 10.02 -1.31 25.68
C ALA A 162 10.12 -2.77 26.17
N VAL A 163 8.97 -3.44 26.29
CA VAL A 163 8.96 -4.89 26.53
C VAL A 163 9.56 -5.58 25.31
N LYS A 164 10.61 -6.38 25.51
CA LYS A 164 11.31 -7.07 24.42
C LYS A 164 10.35 -8.04 23.72
N PRO A 165 10.05 -7.86 22.43
CA PRO A 165 9.15 -8.76 21.71
C PRO A 165 9.78 -10.15 21.56
N TRP A 166 8.95 -11.18 21.61
CA TRP A 166 9.37 -12.56 21.37
C TRP A 166 9.32 -12.84 19.87
N ALA A 167 10.49 -12.83 19.23
CA ALA A 167 10.62 -12.91 17.77
C ALA A 167 9.94 -14.14 17.13
N TRP A 168 9.78 -15.25 17.87
CA TRP A 168 9.11 -16.44 17.37
C TRP A 168 7.60 -16.26 17.20
N LEU A 169 6.95 -15.47 18.06
CA LEU A 169 5.51 -15.15 17.92
C LEU A 169 5.26 -14.28 16.68
N ASP A 170 6.15 -13.31 16.41
CA ASP A 170 6.07 -12.47 15.21
C ASP A 170 6.24 -13.31 13.93
N LEU A 171 7.18 -14.27 13.95
CA LEU A 171 7.40 -15.20 12.84
C LEU A 171 6.22 -16.16 12.63
N MET A 172 5.60 -16.67 13.71
CA MET A 172 4.42 -17.53 13.60
C MET A 172 3.19 -16.76 13.11
N LEU A 173 3.01 -15.50 13.52
CA LEU A 173 1.95 -14.63 13.00
C LEU A 173 2.13 -14.34 11.50
N LEU A 174 3.36 -14.00 11.09
CA LEU A 174 3.67 -13.79 9.68
C LEU A 174 3.47 -15.07 8.85
N GLY A 175 3.93 -16.22 9.37
CA GLY A 175 3.74 -17.51 8.73
C GLY A 175 2.29 -17.98 8.66
N GLY A 176 1.46 -17.64 9.65
CA GLY A 176 0.02 -17.96 9.64
C GLY A 176 -0.84 -17.01 8.82
N SER A 177 -0.30 -15.84 8.44
CA SER A 177 -0.97 -14.85 7.57
C SER A 177 -0.64 -14.98 6.08
N LEU A 178 0.27 -15.90 5.72
CA LEU A 178 0.64 -16.25 4.35
C LEU A 178 -0.04 -17.56 3.95
#